data_AF-A0A1R4H542-F1
#
_entry.id   AF-A0A1R4H542-F1
#
_cell.length_a   1.000
_cell.length_b   1.000
_cell.length_c   1.000
_cell.angle_alpha   90.00
_cell.angle_beta   90.00
_cell.angle_gamma   90.00
#
_symmetry.space_group_name_H-M   'P 1'
#
loop_
_entity.id
_entity.type
_entity.pdbx_description
1 polymer ?
#
loop_
_entity_poly.entity_id
_entity_poly.type
_entity_poly.pdbx_seq_one_letter_code
_entity_poly.pdbx_strand_id
1 'polypeptide(L)'
;MKRTILKTAEACTLLFILSASSNVYAGAIHDQDSFTTRIAENDDNSTLTALGMTINFFGTSYSDVYINTNGNVSFDAANGNYQTGPISSINKSILAPFFADVDTRTGNTITYGNTTINGRTVFGVNWIDVGYYNRHTDKLNSFQLIITDRNDTGLGNFDFEFNYDKIQWESGDASGGIKGLGGSSALSGWTNGSQTYHEFAGSGINSALLDGSNLALTTNTSNSNTPGHYIFTMRNSVLVDSDINGALLDNDNLALASSAIDFNTPVSYMFTMSNSVLVNPIAVSEPNTLILISIAMLGCAIKRYNLRPLVDKFFSCHA
;
A
#
# COMPACT_ATOMS: atom_id res chain seq x y z
N MET A 1 49.41 54.99 -33.76
CA MET A 1 49.01 54.74 -32.35
C MET A 1 47.51 54.48 -32.35
N LYS A 2 47.09 53.20 -32.32
CA LYS A 2 45.68 52.75 -32.43
C LYS A 2 44.94 53.12 -31.14
N ARG A 3 43.82 53.85 -31.22
CA ARG A 3 42.85 54.00 -30.13
C ARG A 3 41.62 53.18 -30.45
N THR A 4 41.46 52.09 -29.71
CA THR A 4 40.38 51.12 -29.79
C THR A 4 39.09 51.74 -29.24
N ILE A 5 38.02 51.70 -30.03
CA ILE A 5 36.66 52.05 -29.63
C ILE A 5 36.07 50.83 -28.93
N LEU A 6 35.87 50.88 -27.60
CA LEU A 6 35.03 49.91 -26.89
C LEU A 6 33.56 50.32 -27.06
N LYS A 7 32.79 49.49 -27.76
CA LYS A 7 31.32 49.53 -27.72
C LYS A 7 30.86 48.68 -26.55
N THR A 8 30.19 49.28 -25.58
CA THR A 8 29.49 48.58 -24.50
C THR A 8 28.22 47.96 -25.08
N ALA A 9 28.15 46.63 -25.07
CA ALA A 9 26.92 45.88 -25.35
C ALA A 9 26.27 45.55 -24.00
N GLU A 10 25.14 46.18 -23.71
CA GLU A 10 24.32 45.81 -22.56
C GLU A 10 23.43 44.63 -22.96
N ALA A 11 23.71 43.47 -22.38
CA ALA A 11 22.94 42.25 -22.58
C ALA A 11 21.67 42.33 -21.72
N CYS A 12 20.51 42.42 -22.37
CA CYS A 12 19.21 42.28 -21.73
C CYS A 12 19.03 40.81 -21.31
N THR A 13 19.15 40.53 -20.00
CA THR A 13 19.02 39.16 -19.47
C THR A 13 17.54 38.87 -19.22
N LEU A 14 16.94 38.03 -20.08
CA LEU A 14 15.57 37.57 -19.92
C LEU A 14 15.53 36.47 -18.84
N LEU A 15 14.97 36.79 -17.67
CA LEU A 15 14.81 35.86 -16.56
C LEU A 15 13.63 34.91 -16.85
N PHE A 16 13.91 33.69 -17.31
CA PHE A 16 12.91 32.62 -17.38
C PHE A 16 12.63 32.11 -15.96
N ILE A 17 11.50 32.51 -15.38
CA ILE A 17 10.97 31.90 -14.16
C ILE A 17 10.38 30.55 -14.57
N LEU A 18 11.13 29.46 -14.34
CA LEU A 18 10.59 28.12 -14.36
C LEU A 18 9.70 27.98 -13.11
N SER A 19 8.39 28.16 -13.24
CA SER A 19 7.45 27.75 -12.20
C SER A 19 7.43 26.22 -12.19
N ALA A 20 8.19 25.60 -11.30
CA ALA A 20 7.95 24.21 -10.95
C ALA A 20 6.57 24.14 -10.28
N SER A 21 5.56 23.70 -11.02
CA SER A 21 4.29 23.30 -10.44
C SER A 21 4.53 22.03 -9.64
N SER A 22 4.78 22.16 -8.34
CA SER A 22 4.61 21.03 -7.43
C SER A 22 3.12 20.69 -7.44
N ASN A 23 2.76 19.50 -7.90
CA ASN A 23 1.44 18.96 -7.61
C ASN A 23 1.35 18.81 -6.09
N VAL A 24 0.70 19.75 -5.42
CA VAL A 24 0.30 19.59 -4.03
C VAL A 24 -0.91 18.67 -4.07
N TYR A 25 -0.66 17.36 -4.05
CA TYR A 25 -1.72 16.41 -3.77
C TYR A 25 -2.23 16.72 -2.35
N ALA A 26 -3.54 16.75 -2.16
CA ALA A 26 -4.09 16.60 -0.82
C ALA A 26 -3.57 15.26 -0.25
N GLY A 27 -3.37 15.19 1.07
CA GLY A 27 -2.95 13.95 1.73
C GLY A 27 -3.90 12.78 1.41
N ALA A 28 -3.39 11.56 1.46
CA ALA A 28 -4.19 10.35 1.31
C ALA A 28 -5.14 10.15 2.48
N ILE A 29 -4.80 10.61 3.68
CA ILE A 29 -5.73 10.60 4.82
C ILE A 29 -6.87 11.57 4.52
N HIS A 30 -8.08 11.05 4.59
CA HIS A 30 -9.28 11.82 4.32
C HIS A 30 -10.35 11.56 5.38
N ASP A 31 -11.29 12.51 5.48
CA ASP A 31 -12.43 12.44 6.41
C ASP A 31 -12.04 12.18 7.87
N GLN A 32 -10.80 12.49 8.28
CA GLN A 32 -10.28 12.16 9.61
C GLN A 32 -11.17 12.69 10.75
N ASP A 33 -11.74 13.89 10.57
CA ASP A 33 -12.61 14.55 11.56
C ASP A 33 -13.98 13.88 11.70
N SER A 34 -14.34 12.98 10.79
CA SER A 34 -15.57 12.19 10.86
C SER A 34 -15.47 11.02 11.85
N PHE A 35 -14.25 10.58 12.19
CA PHE A 35 -14.00 9.46 13.10
C PHE A 35 -13.66 9.99 14.50
N THR A 36 -14.69 10.19 15.32
CA THR A 36 -14.60 11.02 16.54
C THR A 36 -14.47 10.26 17.86
N THR A 37 -14.71 8.94 17.87
CA THR A 37 -14.60 8.14 19.09
C THR A 37 -13.13 7.94 19.42
N ARG A 38 -12.74 8.21 20.67
CA ARG A 38 -11.35 8.13 21.13
C ARG A 38 -11.10 6.85 21.90
N ILE A 39 -9.98 6.19 21.61
CA ILE A 39 -9.42 5.15 22.48
C ILE A 39 -8.54 5.84 23.53
N ALA A 40 -8.61 5.39 24.78
CA ALA A 40 -7.76 5.94 25.84
C ALA A 40 -6.28 5.69 25.55
N GLU A 41 -5.42 6.62 25.98
CA GLU A 41 -3.98 6.54 25.84
C GLU A 41 -3.41 5.22 26.40
N ASN A 42 -2.64 4.49 25.59
CA ASN A 42 -1.97 3.25 25.95
C ASN A 42 -0.81 2.93 24.96
N ASP A 43 -0.12 1.79 25.15
CA ASP A 43 0.91 1.25 24.22
C ASP A 43 0.46 -0.06 23.55
N ASP A 44 0.03 -1.08 24.30
CA ASP A 44 -0.14 -2.44 23.75
C ASP A 44 -1.58 -2.99 23.77
N ASN A 45 -2.57 -2.16 24.09
CA ASN A 45 -3.93 -2.65 24.28
C ASN A 45 -4.73 -2.74 22.97
N SER A 46 -5.73 -3.62 22.96
CA SER A 46 -6.78 -3.64 21.93
C SER A 46 -8.13 -3.22 22.50
N THR A 47 -8.91 -2.49 21.71
CA THR A 47 -10.29 -2.10 22.04
C THR A 47 -11.27 -2.78 21.09
N LEU A 48 -12.18 -3.61 21.62
CA LEU A 48 -13.26 -4.22 20.84
C LEU A 48 -14.37 -3.21 20.57
N THR A 49 -14.84 -3.14 19.34
CA THR A 49 -16.00 -2.33 18.94
C THR A 49 -16.75 -2.99 17.79
N ALA A 50 -18.03 -2.62 17.63
CA ALA A 50 -18.80 -3.01 16.45
C ALA A 50 -18.25 -2.31 15.20
N LEU A 51 -18.22 -3.03 14.07
CA LEU A 51 -17.89 -2.48 12.75
C LEU A 51 -19.01 -1.60 12.19
N GLY A 52 -20.26 -1.79 12.66
CA GLY A 52 -21.44 -1.12 12.08
C GLY A 52 -21.88 -1.69 10.73
N MET A 53 -21.23 -2.76 10.28
CA MET A 53 -21.52 -3.53 9.07
C MET A 53 -21.09 -4.99 9.30
N THR A 54 -21.55 -5.90 8.43
CA THR A 54 -21.03 -7.28 8.41
C THR A 54 -20.17 -7.45 7.17
N ILE A 55 -18.91 -7.83 7.37
CA ILE A 55 -17.96 -8.11 6.30
C ILE A 55 -17.67 -9.61 6.22
N ASN A 56 -17.37 -10.14 5.04
CA ASN A 56 -16.87 -11.50 4.86
C ASN A 56 -15.41 -11.46 4.40
N PHE A 57 -14.51 -11.78 5.33
CA PHE A 57 -13.07 -11.81 5.09
C PHE A 57 -12.61 -13.27 5.01
N PHE A 58 -12.31 -13.73 3.78
CA PHE A 58 -11.83 -15.09 3.48
C PHE A 58 -12.72 -16.22 4.01
N GLY A 59 -14.04 -16.05 3.90
CA GLY A 59 -15.06 -17.06 4.21
C GLY A 59 -15.63 -16.92 5.61
N THR A 60 -15.05 -16.04 6.44
CA THR A 60 -15.51 -15.79 7.81
C THR A 60 -16.21 -14.43 7.88
N SER A 61 -17.41 -14.41 8.45
CA SER A 61 -18.18 -13.17 8.62
C SER A 61 -17.87 -12.51 9.96
N TYR A 62 -17.63 -11.20 9.94
CA TYR A 62 -17.30 -10.39 11.10
C TYR A 62 -18.21 -9.16 11.19
N SER A 63 -18.72 -8.89 12.40
CA SER A 63 -19.52 -7.71 12.76
C SER A 63 -18.80 -6.78 13.73
N ASP A 64 -17.67 -7.24 14.25
CA ASP A 64 -16.90 -6.61 15.31
C ASP A 64 -15.42 -6.62 14.94
N VAL A 65 -14.67 -5.71 15.55
CA VAL A 65 -13.25 -5.50 15.28
C VAL A 65 -12.54 -5.07 16.54
N TYR A 66 -11.33 -5.58 16.73
CA TYR A 66 -10.39 -5.13 17.74
C TYR A 66 -9.46 -4.11 17.12
N ILE A 67 -9.52 -2.87 17.59
CA ILE A 67 -8.56 -1.83 17.22
C ILE A 67 -7.36 -1.94 18.15
N ASN A 68 -6.17 -2.19 17.58
CA ASN A 68 -4.94 -2.32 18.34
C ASN A 68 -4.11 -1.03 18.26
N THR A 69 -3.52 -0.64 19.38
CA THR A 69 -2.73 0.58 19.46
C THR A 69 -1.53 0.60 18.51
N ASN A 70 -0.89 -0.54 18.33
CA ASN A 70 0.24 -0.81 17.44
C ASN A 70 -0.16 -0.85 15.96
N GLY A 71 -1.10 -0.01 15.52
CA GLY A 71 -1.38 0.27 14.10
C GLY A 71 -1.94 -0.88 13.26
N ASN A 72 -2.69 -1.78 13.89
CA ASN A 72 -3.44 -2.85 13.22
C ASN A 72 -4.85 -2.99 13.78
N VAL A 73 -5.71 -3.70 13.04
CA VAL A 73 -6.97 -4.22 13.54
C VAL A 73 -7.02 -5.74 13.37
N SER A 74 -7.71 -6.43 14.26
CA SER A 74 -7.97 -7.86 14.16
C SER A 74 -9.45 -8.19 14.32
N PHE A 75 -9.90 -9.29 13.73
CA PHE A 75 -11.33 -9.63 13.69
C PHE A 75 -11.71 -10.82 14.59
N ASP A 76 -10.79 -11.76 14.80
CA ASP A 76 -11.03 -13.01 15.51
C ASP A 76 -10.69 -12.94 17.01
N ALA A 77 -9.62 -12.23 17.38
CA ALA A 77 -9.22 -12.01 18.76
C ALA A 77 -8.37 -10.74 18.90
N ALA A 78 -8.33 -10.18 20.12
CA ALA A 78 -7.41 -9.10 20.45
C ALA A 78 -5.96 -9.48 20.13
N ASN A 79 -5.21 -8.55 19.54
CA ASN A 79 -3.78 -8.68 19.36
C ASN A 79 -3.09 -7.99 20.56
N GLY A 80 -2.15 -8.66 21.23
CA GLY A 80 -1.46 -8.12 22.42
C GLY A 80 0.06 -8.09 22.27
N ASN A 81 0.57 -8.52 21.10
CA ASN A 81 1.99 -8.52 20.83
C ASN A 81 2.33 -7.26 20.04
N TYR A 82 3.42 -6.59 20.38
CA TYR A 82 4.20 -5.81 19.43
C TYR A 82 5.01 -6.76 18.54
N GLN A 83 5.39 -6.31 17.36
CA GLN A 83 5.76 -7.18 16.24
C GLN A 83 6.95 -8.12 16.50
N THR A 84 6.78 -9.42 16.20
CA THR A 84 7.85 -10.44 16.27
C THR A 84 7.87 -11.40 15.06
N GLY A 85 7.85 -10.88 13.83
CA GLY A 85 7.95 -11.69 12.60
C GLY A 85 7.09 -11.16 11.44
N PRO A 86 7.22 -11.71 10.22
CA PRO A 86 6.48 -11.24 9.04
C PRO A 86 4.95 -11.44 9.18
N ILE A 87 4.16 -10.73 8.37
CA ILE A 87 2.68 -10.81 8.35
C ILE A 87 2.19 -12.25 8.18
N SER A 88 2.91 -13.05 7.39
CA SER A 88 2.61 -14.48 7.15
C SER A 88 2.67 -15.36 8.41
N SER A 89 3.36 -14.91 9.45
CA SER A 89 3.46 -15.64 10.73
C SER A 89 2.32 -15.30 11.71
N ILE A 90 1.51 -14.30 11.39
CA ILE A 90 0.41 -13.86 12.26
C ILE A 90 -0.77 -14.80 12.08
N ASN A 91 -1.13 -15.48 13.17
CA ASN A 91 -2.22 -16.46 13.23
C ASN A 91 -3.58 -15.84 13.60
N LYS A 92 -3.80 -14.58 13.19
CA LYS A 92 -5.04 -13.83 13.39
C LYS A 92 -5.45 -13.18 12.08
N SER A 93 -6.75 -13.09 11.84
CA SER A 93 -7.29 -12.27 10.75
C SER A 93 -7.05 -10.80 11.05
N ILE A 94 -6.14 -10.14 10.32
CA ILE A 94 -5.76 -8.75 10.56
C ILE A 94 -5.70 -7.91 9.29
N LEU A 95 -5.96 -6.60 9.46
CA LEU A 95 -5.53 -5.55 8.54
C LEU A 95 -4.53 -4.66 9.29
N ALA A 96 -3.32 -4.49 8.75
CA ALA A 96 -2.22 -3.77 9.37
C ALA A 96 -1.73 -2.67 8.44
N PRO A 97 -2.33 -1.47 8.45
CA PRO A 97 -1.77 -0.34 7.71
C PRO A 97 -0.33 -0.03 8.16
N PHE A 98 -0.04 -0.13 9.46
CA PHE A 98 1.31 0.08 9.98
C PHE A 98 1.50 -0.62 11.33
N PHE A 99 1.92 -1.88 11.33
CA PHE A 99 2.14 -2.62 12.57
C PHE A 99 3.52 -2.29 13.15
N ALA A 100 3.56 -1.52 14.24
CA ALA A 100 4.77 -1.16 14.97
C ALA A 100 4.47 -0.79 16.42
N ASP A 101 5.50 -0.62 17.24
CA ASP A 101 5.42 -0.30 18.67
C ASP A 101 5.02 1.17 18.91
N VAL A 102 3.73 1.46 18.74
CA VAL A 102 3.10 2.78 18.83
C VAL A 102 2.86 3.12 20.30
N ASP A 103 3.11 4.38 20.69
CA ASP A 103 2.84 4.84 22.04
C ASP A 103 2.02 6.13 22.03
N THR A 104 0.82 6.06 22.61
CA THR A 104 -0.11 7.19 22.69
C THR A 104 -0.16 7.84 24.08
N ARG A 105 0.69 7.41 25.03
CA ARG A 105 0.73 7.92 26.43
C ARG A 105 1.27 9.34 26.57
N THR A 106 1.58 9.99 25.45
CA THR A 106 1.99 11.39 25.35
C THR A 106 0.97 12.24 24.59
N GLY A 107 -0.22 11.71 24.31
CA GLY A 107 -1.27 12.34 23.53
C GLY A 107 -1.43 11.73 22.13
N ASN A 108 -2.21 12.41 21.27
CA ASN A 108 -2.55 11.97 19.92
C ASN A 108 -3.11 10.54 19.89
N THR A 109 -4.15 10.34 20.69
CA THR A 109 -4.87 9.06 20.79
C THR A 109 -5.51 8.65 19.48
N ILE A 110 -5.68 7.34 19.31
CA ILE A 110 -6.39 6.75 18.19
C ILE A 110 -7.85 7.20 18.19
N THR A 111 -8.35 7.56 17.01
CA THR A 111 -9.78 7.82 16.82
C THR A 111 -10.40 6.85 15.84
N TYR A 112 -11.68 6.56 16.01
CA TYR A 112 -12.41 5.65 15.13
C TYR A 112 -13.90 5.98 15.08
N GLY A 113 -14.61 5.34 14.16
CA GLY A 113 -16.07 5.37 14.14
C GLY A 113 -16.66 5.03 12.78
N ASN A 114 -17.98 5.16 12.69
CA ASN A 114 -18.70 5.02 11.44
C ASN A 114 -19.11 6.38 10.88
N THR A 115 -19.07 6.51 9.55
CA THR A 115 -19.62 7.66 8.84
C THR A 115 -20.13 7.24 7.46
N THR A 116 -20.54 8.19 6.63
CA THR A 116 -20.89 7.96 5.23
C THR A 116 -19.92 8.71 4.32
N ILE A 117 -19.18 7.98 3.48
CA ILE A 117 -18.28 8.54 2.47
C ILE A 117 -18.82 8.13 1.10
N ASN A 118 -18.99 9.10 0.19
CA ASN A 118 -19.50 8.85 -1.17
C ASN A 118 -20.80 8.02 -1.22
N GLY A 119 -21.69 8.23 -0.24
CA GLY A 119 -22.97 7.52 -0.13
C GLY A 119 -22.89 6.09 0.41
N ARG A 120 -21.72 5.65 0.91
CA ARG A 120 -21.53 4.32 1.50
C ARG A 120 -21.20 4.43 2.98
N THR A 121 -21.72 3.48 3.77
CA THR A 121 -21.32 3.32 5.16
C THR A 121 -19.86 2.89 5.23
N VAL A 122 -19.08 3.57 6.06
CA VAL A 122 -17.70 3.21 6.31
C VAL A 122 -17.45 3.04 7.81
N PHE A 123 -16.45 2.25 8.15
CA PHE A 123 -15.79 2.23 9.46
C PHE A 123 -14.35 2.71 9.26
N GLY A 124 -13.92 3.70 10.02
CA GLY A 124 -12.56 4.22 9.93
C GLY A 124 -11.82 4.20 11.26
N VAL A 125 -10.50 4.06 11.19
CA VAL A 125 -9.57 4.13 12.31
C VAL A 125 -8.39 5.01 11.92
N ASN A 126 -8.09 6.00 12.75
CA ASN A 126 -7.01 6.94 12.53
C ASN A 126 -5.93 6.80 13.61
N TRP A 127 -4.69 6.68 13.17
CA TRP A 127 -3.49 6.89 13.98
C TRP A 127 -2.82 8.16 13.47
N ILE A 128 -3.32 9.34 13.89
CA ILE A 128 -2.80 10.64 13.44
C ILE A 128 -1.76 11.14 14.42
N ASP A 129 -0.59 11.51 13.92
CA ASP A 129 0.49 12.08 14.70
C ASP A 129 0.88 11.22 15.91
N VAL A 130 0.85 9.89 15.77
CA VAL A 130 1.21 8.96 16.84
C VAL A 130 2.73 8.84 16.98
N GLY A 131 3.18 8.79 18.23
CA GLY A 131 4.57 8.57 18.61
C GLY A 131 4.94 7.09 18.65
N TYR A 132 6.20 6.82 18.97
CA TYR A 132 6.74 5.46 19.15
C TYR A 132 7.15 5.22 20.59
N TYR A 133 7.12 3.96 20.99
CA TYR A 133 7.56 3.56 22.31
C TYR A 133 9.04 3.92 22.52
N ASN A 134 9.47 4.46 23.66
CA ASN A 134 8.73 4.68 24.91
C ASN A 134 8.44 6.17 25.13
N ARG A 135 7.26 6.64 24.70
CA ARG A 135 6.77 8.03 24.86
C ARG A 135 7.55 9.06 24.05
N HIS A 136 8.03 8.69 22.87
CA HIS A 136 8.74 9.61 21.99
C HIS A 136 7.78 10.40 21.11
N THR A 137 8.03 11.72 21.02
CA THR A 137 7.26 12.65 20.18
C THR A 137 8.13 13.46 19.22
N ASP A 138 9.41 13.11 19.08
CA ASP A 138 10.34 13.79 18.16
C ASP A 138 10.09 13.43 16.68
N LYS A 139 9.41 12.31 16.43
CA LYS A 139 8.89 11.87 15.13
C LYS A 139 7.50 11.32 15.32
N LEU A 140 6.62 11.62 14.39
CA LEU A 140 5.21 11.24 14.47
C LEU A 140 4.77 10.65 13.14
N ASN A 141 3.96 9.59 13.19
CA ASN A 141 3.38 8.96 12.02
C ASN A 141 1.89 9.30 11.92
N SER A 142 1.38 9.44 10.70
CA SER A 142 -0.04 9.62 10.41
C SER A 142 -0.46 8.61 9.35
N PHE A 143 -1.31 7.68 9.74
CA PHE A 143 -1.89 6.66 8.87
C PHE A 143 -3.32 6.29 9.28
N GLN A 144 -4.07 5.74 8.35
CA GLN A 144 -5.50 5.48 8.50
C GLN A 144 -5.92 4.18 7.82
N LEU A 145 -6.90 3.51 8.42
CA LEU A 145 -7.65 2.40 7.85
C LEU A 145 -9.10 2.87 7.60
N ILE A 146 -9.62 2.61 6.41
CA ILE A 146 -11.06 2.73 6.12
C ILE A 146 -11.57 1.38 5.61
N ILE A 147 -12.71 0.93 6.11
CA ILE A 147 -13.46 -0.25 5.65
C ILE A 147 -14.80 0.25 5.13
N THR A 148 -15.09 -0.02 3.87
CA THR A 148 -16.28 0.47 3.16
C THR A 148 -17.23 -0.68 2.89
N ASP A 149 -18.48 -0.56 3.32
CA ASP A 149 -19.54 -1.53 3.02
C ASP A 149 -19.81 -1.58 1.51
N ARG A 150 -19.81 -2.78 0.94
CA ARG A 150 -20.09 -3.05 -0.48
C ARG A 150 -21.21 -4.06 -0.67
N ASN A 151 -22.20 -4.07 0.22
CA ASN A 151 -23.38 -4.92 0.08
C ASN A 151 -24.15 -4.65 -1.24
N ASP A 152 -23.94 -3.48 -1.87
CA ASP A 152 -24.38 -3.16 -3.23
C ASP A 152 -23.87 -4.13 -4.30
N THR A 153 -22.80 -4.89 -4.01
CA THR A 153 -22.15 -5.85 -4.92
C THR A 153 -22.28 -7.31 -4.48
N GLY A 154 -22.90 -7.58 -3.33
CA GLY A 154 -23.02 -8.93 -2.75
C GLY A 154 -22.90 -8.90 -1.23
N LEU A 155 -23.61 -9.80 -0.55
CA LEU A 155 -23.67 -9.82 0.91
C LEU A 155 -22.29 -10.06 1.52
N GLY A 156 -21.87 -9.19 2.45
CA GLY A 156 -20.58 -9.28 3.12
C GLY A 156 -19.40 -8.79 2.28
N ASN A 157 -19.64 -8.30 1.06
CA ASN A 157 -18.59 -7.63 0.30
C ASN A 157 -18.24 -6.31 0.95
N PHE A 158 -16.96 -5.97 0.89
CA PHE A 158 -16.43 -4.71 1.40
C PHE A 158 -15.19 -4.31 0.61
N ASP A 159 -14.77 -3.07 0.76
CA ASP A 159 -13.45 -2.61 0.34
C ASP A 159 -12.70 -2.13 1.58
N PHE A 160 -11.38 -2.14 1.56
CA PHE A 160 -10.60 -1.49 2.61
C PHE A 160 -9.43 -0.71 2.03
N GLU A 161 -9.02 0.32 2.74
CA GLU A 161 -8.05 1.30 2.30
C GLU A 161 -7.01 1.53 3.39
N PHE A 162 -5.75 1.60 2.98
CA PHE A 162 -4.67 2.12 3.82
C PHE A 162 -4.23 3.48 3.26
N ASN A 163 -4.25 4.48 4.13
CA ASN A 163 -3.97 5.87 3.79
C ASN A 163 -2.80 6.38 4.63
N TYR A 164 -1.81 7.01 3.98
CA TYR A 164 -0.58 7.47 4.62
C TYR A 164 -0.25 8.91 4.25
N ASP A 165 -0.12 9.77 5.25
CA ASP A 165 0.30 11.16 5.06
C ASP A 165 1.71 11.44 5.58
N LYS A 166 2.19 10.64 6.55
CA LYS A 166 3.47 10.88 7.21
C LYS A 166 4.01 9.61 7.86
N ILE A 167 5.21 9.17 7.50
CA ILE A 167 5.90 8.02 8.10
C ILE A 167 7.36 8.37 8.37
N GLN A 168 7.63 8.80 9.61
CA GLN A 168 8.93 9.32 10.05
C GLN A 168 9.69 8.35 10.97
N TRP A 169 9.00 7.38 11.57
CA TRP A 169 9.58 6.36 12.43
C TRP A 169 9.08 4.98 12.04
N GLU A 170 9.83 3.93 12.37
CA GLU A 170 9.55 2.53 11.99
C GLU A 170 9.67 1.53 13.14
N SER A 171 10.22 1.91 14.29
CA SER A 171 10.35 1.03 15.45
C SER A 171 10.41 1.78 16.78
N GLY A 172 9.94 1.12 17.85
CA GLY A 172 10.09 1.58 19.23
C GLY A 172 11.41 1.14 19.87
N ASP A 173 11.72 1.71 21.03
CA ASP A 173 12.93 1.39 21.82
C ASP A 173 12.98 -0.11 22.20
N ALA A 174 11.84 -0.71 22.57
CA ALA A 174 11.76 -2.14 22.92
C ALA A 174 11.92 -3.06 21.70
N SER A 175 11.68 -2.51 20.50
CA SER A 175 11.93 -3.16 19.21
C SER A 175 13.38 -2.99 18.74
N GLY A 176 14.28 -2.44 19.57
CA GLY A 176 15.68 -2.19 19.23
C GLY A 176 15.90 -0.96 18.34
N GLY A 177 14.88 -0.11 18.20
CA GLY A 177 14.97 1.15 17.49
C GLY A 177 15.88 2.16 18.21
N ILE A 178 16.53 3.02 17.45
CA ILE A 178 17.30 4.17 17.98
C ILE A 178 16.72 5.43 17.36
N LYS A 179 16.11 6.29 18.19
CA LYS A 179 15.40 7.49 17.74
C LYS A 179 14.31 7.17 16.70
N GLY A 180 13.59 6.07 16.89
CA GLY A 180 12.49 5.66 16.01
C GLY A 180 12.91 4.91 14.74
N LEU A 181 14.20 4.57 14.58
CA LEU A 181 14.75 4.01 13.34
C LEU A 181 15.51 2.71 13.61
N GLY A 182 15.47 1.78 12.65
CA GLY A 182 16.18 0.50 12.72
C GLY A 182 15.48 -0.56 13.58
N GLY A 183 16.22 -1.53 14.11
CA GLY A 183 15.65 -2.60 14.94
C GLY A 183 14.67 -3.51 14.17
N SER A 184 13.61 -3.96 14.84
CA SER A 184 12.47 -4.63 14.22
C SER A 184 11.51 -3.59 13.64
N SER A 185 11.70 -3.28 12.36
CA SER A 185 10.93 -2.25 11.63
C SER A 185 9.49 -2.68 11.35
N ALA A 186 8.60 -1.70 11.20
CA ALA A 186 7.18 -1.87 10.95
C ALA A 186 6.85 -2.79 9.78
N LEU A 187 5.71 -3.49 9.87
CA LEU A 187 5.09 -4.20 8.74
C LEU A 187 3.87 -3.44 8.24
N SER A 188 3.59 -3.56 6.94
CA SER A 188 2.31 -3.15 6.37
C SER A 188 1.74 -4.28 5.50
N GLY A 189 0.44 -4.55 5.63
CA GLY A 189 -0.21 -5.63 4.92
C GLY A 189 -1.46 -6.17 5.61
N TRP A 190 -1.82 -7.41 5.32
CA TRP A 190 -2.97 -8.10 5.90
C TRP A 190 -2.80 -9.62 5.81
N THR A 191 -3.51 -10.36 6.65
CA THR A 191 -3.59 -11.83 6.59
C THR A 191 -4.94 -12.31 7.08
N ASN A 192 -5.41 -13.45 6.57
CA ASN A 192 -6.58 -14.16 7.11
C ASN A 192 -6.25 -15.02 8.34
N GLY A 193 -5.05 -14.87 8.91
CA GLY A 193 -4.56 -15.69 10.02
C GLY A 193 -4.05 -17.07 9.62
N SER A 194 -3.86 -17.29 8.32
CA SER A 194 -3.42 -18.57 7.74
C SER A 194 -2.52 -18.31 6.51
N GLN A 195 -2.62 -19.13 5.47
CA GLN A 195 -1.75 -19.08 4.29
C GLN A 195 -2.07 -17.93 3.31
N THR A 196 -3.17 -17.20 3.51
CA THR A 196 -3.53 -16.10 2.62
C THR A 196 -3.20 -14.77 3.27
N TYR A 197 -2.19 -14.11 2.73
CA TYR A 197 -1.68 -12.85 3.23
C TYR A 197 -1.14 -11.99 2.09
N HIS A 198 -0.95 -10.72 2.40
CA HIS A 198 -0.16 -9.80 1.61
C HIS A 198 0.72 -8.97 2.54
N GLU A 199 1.96 -8.77 2.14
CA GLU A 199 2.94 -7.96 2.86
C GLU A 199 3.57 -7.00 1.86
N PHE A 200 3.58 -5.70 2.19
CA PHE A 200 4.14 -4.69 1.30
C PHE A 200 5.64 -4.87 1.17
N ALA A 201 6.16 -4.67 -0.05
CA ALA A 201 7.60 -4.62 -0.26
C ALA A 201 8.23 -3.55 0.66
N GLY A 202 9.24 -3.93 1.43
CA GLY A 202 9.87 -3.06 2.43
C GLY A 202 9.39 -3.28 3.86
N SER A 203 8.31 -4.02 4.07
CA SER A 203 7.87 -4.42 5.42
C SER A 203 8.98 -5.17 6.15
N GLY A 204 9.25 -4.77 7.39
CA GLY A 204 10.31 -5.36 8.22
C GLY A 204 11.73 -5.01 7.77
N ILE A 205 11.90 -4.16 6.76
CA ILE A 205 13.21 -3.72 6.25
C ILE A 205 13.45 -2.28 6.70
N ASN A 206 14.55 -2.07 7.43
CA ASN A 206 14.90 -0.76 7.96
C ASN A 206 14.99 0.31 6.86
N SER A 207 14.37 1.44 7.14
CA SER A 207 14.23 2.62 6.29
C SER A 207 13.46 2.43 4.99
N ALA A 208 12.88 1.26 4.74
CA ALA A 208 12.22 0.99 3.47
C ALA A 208 10.83 1.63 3.39
N LEU A 209 10.05 1.67 4.47
CA LEU A 209 8.68 2.23 4.44
C LEU A 209 8.60 3.74 4.78
N LEU A 210 9.71 4.32 5.25
CA LEU A 210 9.80 5.71 5.69
C LEU A 210 9.69 6.72 4.54
N ASP A 211 9.24 7.94 4.86
CA ASP A 211 9.17 9.07 3.93
C ASP A 211 10.51 9.34 3.22
N GLY A 212 10.45 9.50 1.90
CA GLY A 212 11.62 9.79 1.06
C GLY A 212 12.42 8.57 0.62
N SER A 213 12.04 7.35 1.05
CA SER A 213 12.59 6.12 0.49
C SER A 213 11.95 5.78 -0.87
N ASN A 214 12.51 4.80 -1.59
CA ASN A 214 11.90 4.30 -2.83
C ASN A 214 10.61 3.49 -2.60
N LEU A 215 10.46 2.88 -1.41
CA LEU A 215 9.31 2.07 -1.02
C LEU A 215 8.42 2.80 0.00
N ALA A 216 8.55 4.13 0.08
CA ALA A 216 7.84 4.95 1.04
C ALA A 216 6.33 4.78 0.85
N LEU A 217 5.62 4.58 1.96
CA LEU A 217 4.17 4.39 1.95
C LEU A 217 3.46 5.67 1.46
N THR A 218 4.01 6.84 1.74
CA THR A 218 3.40 8.15 1.42
C THR A 218 3.52 8.56 -0.05
N THR A 219 4.45 7.97 -0.82
CA THR A 219 4.67 8.34 -2.23
C THR A 219 4.28 7.24 -3.22
N ASN A 220 4.15 6.00 -2.76
CA ASN A 220 3.65 4.89 -3.56
C ASN A 220 2.11 4.78 -3.41
N THR A 221 1.50 3.93 -4.22
CA THR A 221 0.03 3.76 -4.30
C THR A 221 -0.28 2.36 -4.85
N SER A 222 -1.49 1.87 -4.60
CA SER A 222 -2.05 0.70 -5.28
C SER A 222 -3.54 0.92 -5.52
N ASN A 223 -3.98 0.66 -6.76
CA ASN A 223 -5.36 0.92 -7.22
C ASN A 223 -5.88 2.35 -7.00
N SER A 224 -4.98 3.33 -6.81
CA SER A 224 -5.33 4.74 -6.64
C SER A 224 -4.39 5.65 -7.43
N ASN A 225 -4.88 6.84 -7.78
CA ASN A 225 -4.07 7.91 -8.38
C ASN A 225 -3.54 8.91 -7.32
N THR A 226 -3.84 8.67 -6.05
CA THR A 226 -3.40 9.50 -4.93
C THR A 226 -2.18 8.84 -4.26
N PRO A 227 -1.00 9.47 -4.23
CA PRO A 227 0.12 8.95 -3.45
C PRO A 227 -0.27 8.76 -1.98
N GLY A 228 0.15 7.65 -1.36
CA GLY A 228 -0.24 7.31 0.00
C GLY A 228 -1.55 6.53 0.11
N HIS A 229 -2.25 6.26 -0.99
CA HIS A 229 -3.56 5.62 -0.98
C HIS A 229 -3.49 4.21 -1.59
N TYR A 230 -3.84 3.20 -0.79
CA TYR A 230 -3.84 1.80 -1.21
C TYR A 230 -5.23 1.22 -1.03
N ILE A 231 -5.83 0.74 -2.13
CA ILE A 231 -7.22 0.26 -2.13
C ILE A 231 -7.27 -1.24 -2.41
N PHE A 232 -8.00 -1.96 -1.56
CA PHE A 232 -8.22 -3.40 -1.65
C PHE A 232 -9.69 -3.72 -1.82
N THR A 233 -10.01 -4.55 -2.81
CA THR A 233 -11.38 -4.89 -3.17
C THR A 233 -11.72 -6.33 -2.76
N MET A 234 -12.69 -6.52 -1.85
CA MET A 234 -13.12 -7.85 -1.39
C MET A 234 -14.50 -8.21 -1.95
N ARG A 235 -14.57 -9.24 -2.80
CA ARG A 235 -15.84 -9.74 -3.37
C ARG A 235 -15.96 -11.23 -3.18
N ASN A 236 -17.15 -11.69 -2.82
CA ASN A 236 -17.45 -13.10 -2.61
C ASN A 236 -16.42 -13.78 -1.72
N SER A 237 -16.00 -13.09 -0.66
CA SER A 237 -15.00 -13.55 0.32
C SER A 237 -13.55 -13.62 -0.19
N VAL A 238 -13.23 -13.14 -1.38
CA VAL A 238 -11.86 -13.15 -1.95
C VAL A 238 -11.43 -11.75 -2.37
N LEU A 239 -10.11 -11.54 -2.41
CA LEU A 239 -9.52 -10.32 -2.94
C LEU A 239 -9.57 -10.33 -4.49
N VAL A 240 -10.10 -9.26 -5.08
CA VAL A 240 -10.23 -9.09 -6.55
C VAL A 240 -9.27 -8.00 -7.06
N ASP A 241 -8.10 -7.92 -6.46
CA ASP A 241 -7.08 -6.93 -6.79
C ASP A 241 -6.13 -7.49 -7.86
N SER A 242 -5.81 -6.68 -8.88
CA SER A 242 -4.83 -7.01 -9.93
C SER A 242 -3.38 -6.87 -9.48
N ASP A 243 -3.10 -6.08 -8.44
CA ASP A 243 -1.74 -5.73 -8.02
C ASP A 243 -1.19 -6.73 -6.99
N ILE A 244 -2.06 -7.27 -6.12
CA ILE A 244 -1.70 -8.29 -5.12
C ILE A 244 -1.71 -9.70 -5.71
N ASN A 245 -2.56 -9.93 -6.70
CA ASN A 245 -2.50 -11.15 -7.48
C ASN A 245 -1.49 -10.91 -8.60
N GLY A 246 -0.24 -11.33 -8.42
CA GLY A 246 0.71 -11.55 -9.53
C GLY A 246 0.23 -12.58 -10.59
N ALA A 247 -1.08 -12.84 -10.66
CA ALA A 247 -1.78 -13.61 -11.65
C ALA A 247 -2.44 -12.66 -12.63
N LEU A 248 -2.13 -12.83 -13.92
CA LEU A 248 -3.04 -12.43 -14.99
C LEU A 248 -4.41 -13.04 -14.67
N LEU A 249 -5.38 -12.21 -14.26
CA LEU A 249 -6.74 -12.65 -14.00
C LEU A 249 -7.40 -13.00 -15.33
N ASP A 250 -7.73 -14.27 -15.56
CA ASP A 250 -8.82 -14.64 -16.46
C ASP A 250 -10.15 -14.35 -15.74
N ASN A 251 -11.18 -13.96 -16.47
CA ASN A 251 -12.47 -13.45 -15.97
C ASN A 251 -13.30 -14.45 -15.12
N ASP A 252 -12.71 -15.58 -14.73
CA ASP A 252 -13.39 -16.71 -14.07
C ASP A 252 -12.86 -17.02 -12.65
N ASN A 253 -12.28 -16.04 -11.93
CA ASN A 253 -11.99 -16.12 -10.48
C ASN A 253 -11.08 -17.28 -10.02
N LEU A 254 -10.19 -17.80 -10.87
CA LEU A 254 -9.12 -18.71 -10.48
C LEU A 254 -7.78 -18.00 -10.56
N ALA A 255 -7.32 -17.47 -9.41
CA ALA A 255 -5.97 -16.95 -9.28
C ALA A 255 -4.94 -18.03 -9.65
N LEU A 256 -4.05 -17.73 -10.61
CA LEU A 256 -2.95 -18.58 -11.04
C LEU A 256 -1.84 -18.66 -9.98
N ALA A 257 -2.14 -19.20 -8.80
CA ALA A 257 -1.11 -19.60 -7.84
C ALA A 257 -0.69 -21.05 -8.17
N SER A 258 0.20 -21.24 -9.14
CA SER A 258 0.91 -22.52 -9.28
C SER A 258 2.23 -22.42 -8.54
N SER A 259 2.55 -23.40 -7.69
CA SER A 259 3.82 -23.57 -6.98
C SER A 259 5.04 -23.78 -7.90
N ALA A 260 4.91 -23.52 -9.21
CA ALA A 260 5.92 -23.70 -10.23
C ALA A 260 6.58 -22.38 -10.69
N ILE A 261 6.15 -21.24 -10.15
CA ILE A 261 6.73 -19.92 -10.44
C ILE A 261 7.68 -19.55 -9.30
N ASP A 262 8.97 -19.41 -9.61
CA ASP A 262 9.99 -18.94 -8.68
C ASP A 262 10.15 -17.43 -8.85
N PHE A 263 9.66 -16.67 -7.87
CA PHE A 263 9.72 -15.20 -7.89
C PHE A 263 11.11 -14.63 -7.55
N ASN A 264 12.08 -15.47 -7.15
CA ASN A 264 13.42 -15.03 -6.79
C ASN A 264 14.39 -14.98 -7.99
N THR A 265 13.96 -15.47 -9.16
CA THR A 265 14.76 -15.42 -10.39
C THR A 265 14.05 -14.62 -11.48
N PRO A 266 14.68 -13.55 -12.04
CA PRO A 266 14.08 -12.80 -13.13
C PRO A 266 14.13 -13.62 -14.42
N VAL A 267 13.11 -14.44 -14.65
CA VAL A 267 12.94 -15.24 -15.87
C VAL A 267 11.57 -14.99 -16.49
N SER A 268 11.48 -15.08 -17.82
CA SER A 268 10.19 -15.06 -18.51
C SER A 268 9.59 -16.47 -18.49
N TYR A 269 8.26 -16.57 -18.34
CA TYR A 269 7.55 -17.86 -18.40
C TYR A 269 6.67 -17.92 -19.65
N MET A 270 6.72 -19.05 -20.35
CA MET A 270 5.75 -19.38 -21.39
C MET A 270 4.64 -20.22 -20.77
N PHE A 271 3.40 -19.80 -21.00
CA PHE A 271 2.19 -20.49 -20.56
C PHE A 271 1.47 -21.12 -21.75
N THR A 272 1.04 -22.37 -21.60
CA THR A 272 0.16 -23.02 -22.59
C THR A 272 -1.21 -23.24 -21.95
N MET A 273 -2.28 -22.81 -22.61
CA MET A 273 -3.66 -23.09 -22.19
C MET A 273 -4.22 -24.29 -22.96
N SER A 274 -4.82 -25.25 -22.26
CA SER A 274 -5.57 -26.36 -22.84
C SER A 274 -6.89 -26.53 -22.11
N ASN A 275 -8.03 -26.48 -22.82
CA ASN A 275 -9.38 -26.55 -22.24
C ASN A 275 -9.58 -25.62 -21.03
N SER A 276 -9.16 -24.35 -21.15
CA SER A 276 -9.26 -23.36 -20.07
C SER A 276 -8.46 -23.71 -18.79
N VAL A 277 -7.50 -24.64 -18.89
CA VAL A 277 -6.56 -24.99 -17.83
C VAL A 277 -5.15 -24.62 -18.27
N LEU A 278 -4.41 -23.98 -17.38
CA LEU A 278 -2.98 -23.71 -17.57
C LEU A 278 -2.20 -25.02 -17.48
N VAL A 279 -1.45 -25.35 -18.53
CA VAL A 279 -0.63 -26.55 -18.59
C VAL A 279 0.85 -26.14 -18.69
N ASN A 280 1.60 -26.52 -17.66
CA ASN A 280 3.06 -26.61 -17.65
C ASN A 280 3.81 -25.29 -17.99
N PRO A 281 3.93 -24.34 -17.04
CA PRO A 281 4.74 -23.14 -17.25
C PRO A 281 6.21 -23.52 -17.47
N ILE A 282 6.80 -23.10 -18.59
CA ILE A 282 8.21 -23.37 -18.92
C ILE A 282 8.98 -22.05 -18.83
N ALA A 283 10.03 -22.02 -18.01
CA ALA A 283 10.97 -20.90 -17.98
C ALA A 283 11.70 -20.80 -19.33
N VAL A 284 11.68 -19.61 -19.93
CA VAL A 284 12.39 -19.32 -21.18
C VAL A 284 13.53 -18.34 -20.94
N SER A 285 14.70 -18.70 -21.45
CA SER A 285 15.97 -18.03 -21.18
C SER A 285 16.29 -16.94 -22.21
N GLU A 286 15.40 -15.95 -22.43
CA GLU A 286 15.60 -14.64 -23.11
C GLU A 286 14.39 -14.24 -24.00
N PRO A 287 14.06 -12.94 -24.11
CA PRO A 287 12.79 -12.49 -24.69
C PRO A 287 12.89 -12.36 -26.22
N ASN A 288 12.76 -13.46 -26.95
CA ASN A 288 12.54 -13.37 -28.39
C ASN A 288 11.05 -13.26 -28.67
N THR A 289 10.57 -12.01 -28.71
CA THR A 289 9.23 -11.56 -29.16
C THR A 289 8.14 -11.56 -28.08
N LEU A 290 7.94 -10.42 -27.42
CA LEU A 290 6.72 -10.13 -26.66
C LEU A 290 5.53 -10.13 -27.64
N ILE A 291 4.62 -11.10 -27.50
CA ILE A 291 3.23 -10.93 -27.92
C ILE A 291 2.40 -11.01 -26.65
N LEU A 292 2.09 -9.85 -26.04
CA LEU A 292 0.91 -9.76 -25.19
C LEU A 292 -0.30 -9.89 -26.12
N ILE A 293 -0.97 -11.05 -26.12
CA ILE A 293 -2.27 -11.18 -26.77
C ILE A 293 -3.31 -10.57 -25.83
N SER A 294 -3.70 -9.33 -26.09
CA SER A 294 -4.95 -8.77 -25.60
C SER A 294 -6.12 -9.52 -26.24
N ILE A 295 -6.88 -10.30 -25.47
CA ILE A 295 -8.13 -10.92 -25.96
C ILE A 295 -9.29 -9.97 -25.67
N ALA A 296 -9.63 -9.19 -26.70
CA ALA A 296 -10.94 -8.58 -26.83
C ALA A 296 -11.88 -9.60 -27.49
N MET A 297 -13.03 -9.91 -26.86
CA MET A 297 -14.12 -10.63 -27.53
C MET A 297 -15.47 -9.96 -27.27
N LEU A 298 -15.73 -8.91 -28.06
CA LEU A 298 -16.90 -8.67 -28.94
C LEU A 298 -17.28 -7.18 -28.99
N GLY A 299 -16.87 -6.51 -30.07
CA GLY A 299 -17.68 -5.47 -30.70
C GLY A 299 -17.52 -4.00 -30.25
N CYS A 300 -16.33 -3.38 -30.33
CA CYS A 300 -16.19 -1.98 -30.80
C CYS A 300 -14.73 -1.55 -31.03
N ALA A 301 -14.55 -0.59 -31.94
CA ALA A 301 -13.34 -0.04 -32.57
C ALA A 301 -11.97 -0.08 -31.84
N ILE A 302 -10.96 -0.57 -32.57
CA ILE A 302 -9.52 -0.48 -32.25
C ILE A 302 -9.02 0.95 -32.48
N LYS A 303 -8.49 1.61 -31.44
CA LYS A 303 -7.64 2.81 -31.57
C LYS A 303 -6.19 2.41 -31.23
N ARG A 304 -5.32 2.38 -32.24
CA ARG A 304 -3.89 2.08 -32.08
C ARG A 304 -3.19 3.21 -31.32
N TYR A 305 -2.49 2.90 -30.23
CA TYR A 305 -1.45 3.77 -29.68
C TYR A 305 -0.08 3.15 -29.98
N ASN A 306 0.75 3.89 -30.72
CA ASN A 306 2.16 3.56 -30.96
C ASN A 306 2.98 3.98 -29.74
N LEU A 307 3.67 3.04 -29.09
CA LEU A 307 4.81 3.36 -28.22
C LEU A 307 6.08 2.91 -28.92
N ARG A 308 6.94 3.87 -29.28
CA ARG A 308 8.33 3.63 -29.69
C ARG A 308 9.23 3.51 -28.45
N PRO A 309 10.37 2.80 -28.55
CA PRO A 309 11.12 2.32 -27.38
C PRO A 309 12.17 3.31 -26.87
N LEU A 310 12.34 3.37 -25.55
CA LEU A 310 13.45 4.00 -24.85
C LEU A 310 14.46 2.92 -24.45
N VAL A 311 15.40 2.62 -25.33
CA VAL A 311 16.70 2.02 -24.97
C VAL A 311 17.71 2.56 -25.97
N ASP A 312 18.64 3.40 -25.51
CA ASP A 312 20.00 3.50 -26.06
C ASP A 312 20.78 4.59 -25.30
N LYS A 313 21.50 4.15 -24.26
CA LYS A 313 22.75 4.77 -23.80
C LYS A 313 23.57 3.67 -23.14
N PHE A 314 24.49 3.05 -23.89
CA PHE A 314 25.85 2.80 -23.44
C PHE A 314 26.73 2.22 -24.58
N PHE A 315 27.78 2.99 -24.88
CA PHE A 315 29.10 2.69 -25.45
C PHE A 315 29.35 2.27 -26.92
N SER A 316 30.41 2.92 -27.40
CA SER A 316 31.15 2.90 -28.67
C SER A 316 31.88 1.60 -29.01
N CYS A 317 32.12 1.36 -30.31
CA CYS A 317 33.45 1.27 -30.97
C CYS A 317 33.25 0.80 -32.43
N HIS A 318 33.56 1.64 -33.41
CA HIS A 318 34.80 1.68 -34.22
C HIS A 318 34.82 0.74 -35.45
N ALA A 319 35.09 1.43 -36.59
CA ALA A 319 35.43 0.99 -37.94
C ALA A 319 34.29 0.40 -38.80
#